data_AF-A0A1I2D2L0-F1
#
_entry.id   AF-A0A1I2D2L0-F1
#
_cell.length_a   1.000
_cell.length_b   1.000
_cell.length_c   1.000
_cell.angle_alpha   90.00
_cell.angle_beta   90.00
_cell.angle_gamma   90.00
#
_symmetry.space_group_name_H-M   'P 1'
#
loop_
_entity.id
_entity.type
_entity.pdbx_description
1 polymer ?
#
loop_
_entity_poly.entity_id
_entity_poly.type
_entity_poly.pdbx_seq_one_letter_code
_entity_poly.pdbx_strand_id
1 'polypeptide(L)' 'MTNKEKHDSSRPTPELLEKSMQREHGMTQEEYEEQIEKKVEVEKKREKDHEKNKQLQAEINNQLRK' A
#
# COMPACT_ATOMS: atom_id res chain seq x y z
N MET A 1 2.95 4.55 -38.75
CA MET A 1 2.89 5.61 -37.71
C MET A 1 1.52 6.26 -37.87
N THR A 2 0.58 6.19 -36.95
CA THR A 2 0.62 6.68 -35.56
C THR A 2 -0.52 6.01 -34.77
N ASN A 3 -0.20 5.36 -33.64
CA ASN A 3 -1.22 4.98 -32.66
C ASN A 3 -1.68 6.26 -31.96
N LYS A 4 -2.85 6.78 -32.34
CA LYS A 4 -3.56 7.79 -31.54
C LYS A 4 -4.03 7.09 -30.27
N GLU A 5 -3.33 7.35 -29.18
CA GLU A 5 -3.81 7.03 -27.83
C GLU A 5 -5.20 7.66 -27.68
N LYS A 6 -6.21 6.79 -27.54
CA LYS A 6 -7.56 7.23 -27.23
C LYS A 6 -7.49 7.82 -25.82
N HIS A 7 -7.56 9.14 -25.71
CA HIS A 7 -7.69 9.81 -24.42
C HIS A 7 -9.04 9.38 -23.83
N ASP A 8 -8.99 8.44 -22.89
CA ASP A 8 -10.16 8.00 -22.15
C ASP A 8 -10.67 9.19 -21.33
N SER A 9 -11.80 9.77 -21.74
CA SER A 9 -12.43 10.93 -21.09
C SER A 9 -12.94 10.61 -19.68
N SER A 10 -12.83 9.36 -19.22
CA SER A 10 -13.23 8.92 -17.89
C SER A 10 -12.19 9.20 -16.80
N ARG A 11 -10.91 9.46 -17.13
CA ARG A 11 -9.90 9.68 -16.09
C ARG A 11 -9.95 11.12 -15.60
N PRO A 12 -10.16 11.36 -14.28
CA PRO A 12 -10.10 12.71 -13.76
C PRO A 12 -8.70 13.28 -14.00
N THR A 13 -8.63 14.56 -14.34
CA THR A 13 -7.35 15.25 -14.40
C THR A 13 -6.73 15.32 -13.00
N PRO A 14 -5.40 15.42 -12.87
CA PRO A 14 -4.74 15.55 -11.57
C PRO A 14 -5.31 16.71 -10.74
N GLU A 15 -5.63 17.83 -11.38
CA GLU A 15 -6.24 18.99 -10.71
C GLU A 15 -7.64 18.69 -10.16
N LEU A 16 -8.47 17.97 -10.91
CA LEU A 16 -9.81 17.58 -10.44
C LEU A 16 -9.72 16.59 -9.28
N LEU A 17 -8.76 15.67 -9.34
CA LEU A 17 -8.52 14.70 -8.27
C LEU A 17 -8.06 15.42 -6.99
N GLU A 18 -7.06 16.28 -7.09
CA GLU A 18 -6.54 17.08 -5.96
C GLU A 18 -7.64 17.91 -5.30
N LYS A 19 -8.45 18.62 -6.10
CA LYS A 19 -9.59 19.38 -5.61
C LYS A 19 -10.64 18.52 -4.91
N SER A 20 -10.92 17.33 -5.46
CA SER A 20 -11.88 16.39 -4.86
C SER A 20 -11.36 15.83 -3.54
N MET A 21 -10.10 15.42 -3.49
CA MET A 21 -9.46 14.87 -2.30
C MET A 21 -9.39 15.91 -1.17
N GLN A 22 -9.02 17.14 -1.49
CA GLN A 22 -9.04 18.24 -0.53
C GLN A 22 -10.45 18.53 -0.02
N ARG A 23 -11.46 18.56 -0.92
CA ARG A 23 -12.84 18.85 -0.52
C ARG A 23 -13.46 17.75 0.35
N GLU A 24 -13.22 16.49 0.01
CA GLU A 24 -13.92 15.35 0.61
C GLU A 24 -13.16 14.74 1.79
N HIS A 25 -11.83 14.78 1.74
CA HIS A 25 -10.96 14.12 2.70
C HIS A 25 -10.00 15.10 3.39
N GLY A 26 -9.96 16.37 2.98
CA GLY A 26 -9.09 17.38 3.61
C GLY A 26 -7.61 17.09 3.45
N MET A 27 -7.22 16.39 2.38
CA MET A 27 -5.85 15.94 2.16
C MET A 27 -5.43 16.10 0.69
N THR A 28 -4.14 16.31 0.47
CA THR A 28 -3.55 16.33 -0.86
C THR A 28 -3.37 14.92 -1.41
N GLN A 29 -3.18 14.80 -2.72
CA GLN A 29 -2.77 13.54 -3.32
C GLN A 29 -1.42 13.07 -2.76
N GLU A 30 -0.46 13.97 -2.56
CA GLU A 30 0.87 13.65 -2.02
C GLU A 30 0.80 13.09 -0.60
N GLU A 31 0.00 13.72 0.28
CA GLU A 31 -0.22 13.25 1.64
C GLU A 31 -0.86 11.86 1.66
N TYR A 32 -1.78 11.59 0.73
CA TYR A 32 -2.39 10.28 0.58
C TYR A 32 -1.36 9.24 0.14
N GLU A 33 -0.55 9.54 -0.87
CA GLU A 33 0.50 8.65 -1.36
C GLU A 33 1.50 8.30 -0.25
N GLU A 34 1.99 9.30 0.49
CA GLU A 34 2.91 9.09 1.61
C GLU A 34 2.30 8.20 2.71
N GLN A 35 1.02 8.39 3.03
CA GLN A 35 0.31 7.55 4.01
C GLN A 35 0.17 6.10 3.52
N ILE A 36 -0.09 5.89 2.24
CA ILE A 36 -0.18 4.55 1.66
C ILE A 36 1.18 3.86 1.71
N GLU A 37 2.26 4.55 1.35
CA GLU A 37 3.61 4.00 1.44
C GLU A 37 3.97 3.57 2.87
N LYS A 38 3.68 4.42 3.86
CA LYS A 38 3.86 4.11 5.28
C LYS A 38 3.07 2.85 5.69
N LYS A 39 1.80 2.74 5.27
CA LYS A 39 0.97 1.55 5.56
C LYS A 39 1.58 0.28 4.94
N VAL A 40 2.02 0.35 3.68
CA VAL A 40 2.67 -0.77 2.99
C VAL A 40 3.96 -1.17 3.70
N GLU A 41 4.76 -0.22 4.17
CA GLU A 41 5.99 -0.51 4.90
C GLU A 41 5.70 -1.25 6.23
N VAL A 42 4.67 -0.81 6.97
CA VAL A 42 4.25 -1.46 8.21
C VAL A 42 3.78 -2.89 7.94
N GLU A 43 2.97 -3.12 6.92
CA GLU A 43 2.50 -4.48 6.59
C GLU A 43 3.65 -5.41 6.19
N LYS A 44 4.63 -4.92 5.41
CA LYS A 44 5.85 -5.68 5.10
C LYS A 44 6.63 -6.07 6.35
N LYS A 45 6.70 -5.20 7.36
CA LYS A 45 7.34 -5.52 8.65
C LYS A 45 6.54 -6.58 9.41
N ARG A 46 5.21 -6.44 9.47
CA ARG A 46 4.31 -7.41 10.12
C ARG A 46 4.43 -8.80 9.49
N GLU A 47 4.51 -8.90 8.17
CA GLU A 47 4.68 -10.16 7.47
C GLU A 47 6.01 -10.85 7.85
N LYS A 48 7.11 -10.10 7.87
CA LYS A 48 8.43 -10.62 8.30
C LYS A 48 8.42 -11.11 9.74
N ASP A 49 7.80 -10.36 10.64
CA ASP A 49 7.74 -10.72 12.06
C ASP A 49 6.85 -11.94 12.29
N HIS A 50 5.73 -12.03 11.56
CA HIS A 50 4.88 -13.22 11.59
C HIS A 50 5.63 -14.47 11.11
N GLU A 51 6.39 -14.37 10.03
CA GLU A 51 7.20 -15.49 9.52
C GLU A 51 8.28 -15.93 10.52
N LYS A 52 9.00 -14.98 11.14
CA LYS A 52 9.96 -15.29 12.21
C LYS A 52 9.30 -15.97 13.41
N ASN A 53 8.12 -15.50 13.82
CA ASN A 53 7.38 -16.09 14.93
C ASN A 53 6.96 -17.53 14.61
N LYS A 54 6.48 -17.78 13.38
CA LYS A 54 6.19 -19.13 12.89
C LYS A 54 7.39 -20.07 13.01
N GLN A 55 8.56 -19.60 12.57
CA GLN A 55 9.80 -20.38 12.63
C GLN A 55 10.21 -20.67 14.08
N LEU A 56 10.13 -19.67 14.96
CA LEU A 56 10.41 -19.83 16.39
C LEU A 56 9.46 -20.82 17.06
N GLN A 57 8.15 -20.73 16.76
CA GLN A 57 7.17 -21.68 17.28
C GLN A 57 7.47 -23.10 16.82
N ALA A 58 7.85 -23.30 15.55
CA ALA A 58 8.25 -24.59 15.05
C ALA A 58 9.48 -25.14 15.77
N GLU A 59 10.48 -24.30 16.04
CA GLU A 59 11.68 -24.68 16.79
C GLU A 59 11.34 -25.10 18.23
N ILE A 60 10.57 -24.29 18.96
CA ILE A 60 10.14 -24.60 20.34
C ILE A 60 9.37 -25.92 20.37
N ASN A 61 8.42 -26.11 19.45
CA ASN A 61 7.64 -27.34 19.37
C ASN A 61 8.53 -28.57 19.09
N ASN A 62 9.57 -28.42 18.28
CA ASN A 62 10.52 -29.50 18.01
C ASN A 62 11.39 -29.81 19.24
N GLN A 63 11.76 -28.81 20.04
CA GLN A 63 12.50 -29.00 21.28
C GLN A 63 11.64 -29.68 22.35
N LEU A 64 10.37 -29.30 22.49
CA LEU A 64 9.43 -29.90 23.45
C LEU A 64 9.02 -31.34 23.11
N ARG A 65 9.14 -31.74 21.84
CA ARG A 65 8.83 -33.11 21.39
C ARG A 65 9.99 -34.10 21.56
N LYS A 66 11.17 -33.62 21.97
CA LYS A 66 12.33 -34.45 22.33
C LYS A 66 12.31 -34.74 23.83
#